data_AF-A0A2K3K2D9-F1
#
_entry.id   AF-A0A2K3K2D9-F1
#
_cell.length_a   1.000
_cell.length_b   1.000
_cell.length_c   1.000
_cell.angle_alpha   90.00
_cell.angle_beta   90.00
_cell.angle_gamma   90.00
#
_symmetry.space_group_name_H-M   'P 1'
#
loop_
_entity.id
_entity.type
_entity.pdbx_description
1 polymer ?
#
loop_
_entity_poly.entity_id
_entity_poly.type
_entity_poly.pdbx_seq_one_letter_code
_entity_poly.pdbx_strand_id
1 'polypeptide(L)'
;MAEYWYNTSFHTSAGMTPFIALYGRDPPAIVRYVAQTTDVPDVREQLLQRDAIIEQLRSNLLRAQQVMKHHADKKRKDVEFKVGDKVLVKLQPYRQHSAILRKNKKLSMRYFGPFNIIAKVGTIAYKLELPPTAKIHPVFHIAQLKQFKGNSEEPYIPLPLTTSEIGPTFHPNKVLDTRMIVQGSSQIPQVLIQWGNDSEF
;
A
#
# COMPACT_ATOMS: atom_id res chain seq x y z
N MET A 1 -25.57 14.71 4.21
CA MET A 1 -24.54 15.74 3.96
C MET A 1 -23.42 15.28 3.03
N ALA A 2 -22.99 14.00 3.07
CA ALA A 2 -21.98 13.48 2.14
C ALA A 2 -22.40 13.56 0.66
N GLU A 3 -23.65 13.23 0.35
CA GLU A 3 -24.21 13.33 -1.00
C GLU A 3 -24.25 14.78 -1.51
N TYR A 4 -24.77 15.71 -0.71
CA TYR A 4 -24.77 17.14 -1.06
C TYR A 4 -23.35 17.67 -1.28
N TRP A 5 -22.41 17.33 -0.39
CA TRP A 5 -21.00 17.73 -0.55
C TRP A 5 -20.39 17.16 -1.82
N TYR A 6 -20.62 15.89 -2.13
CA TYR A 6 -20.13 15.24 -3.34
C TYR A 6 -20.71 15.91 -4.60
N ASN A 7 -22.03 16.14 -4.62
CA ASN A 7 -22.72 16.74 -5.76
C ASN A 7 -22.33 18.22 -5.97
N THR A 8 -21.92 18.93 -4.93
CA THR A 8 -21.52 20.35 -5.00
C THR A 8 -20.00 20.56 -5.08
N SER A 9 -19.20 19.51 -5.00
CA SER A 9 -17.74 19.59 -5.11
C SER A 9 -17.27 19.58 -6.57
N PHE A 10 -16.22 20.34 -6.85
CA PHE A 10 -15.64 20.41 -8.20
C PHE A 10 -14.92 19.11 -8.55
N HIS A 11 -15.22 18.55 -9.72
CA HIS A 11 -14.58 17.34 -10.24
C HIS A 11 -13.70 17.69 -11.44
N THR A 12 -12.39 17.45 -11.35
CA THR A 12 -11.41 17.80 -12.39
C THR A 12 -11.63 17.06 -13.71
N SER A 13 -12.16 15.83 -13.68
CA SER A 13 -12.47 15.05 -14.88
C SER A 13 -13.65 15.62 -15.68
N ALA A 14 -14.64 16.19 -15.00
CA ALA A 14 -15.82 16.78 -15.62
C ALA A 14 -15.66 18.29 -15.88
N GLY A 15 -14.69 18.94 -15.23
CA GLY A 15 -14.51 20.40 -15.30
C GLY A 15 -15.63 21.20 -14.62
N MET A 16 -16.52 20.53 -13.89
CA MET A 16 -17.67 21.12 -13.20
C MET A 16 -18.11 20.25 -12.03
N THR A 17 -19.11 20.69 -11.27
CA THR A 17 -19.70 19.87 -10.19
C THR A 17 -20.71 18.87 -10.76
N PRO A 18 -20.90 17.68 -10.16
CA PRO A 18 -21.93 16.74 -10.59
C PRO A 18 -23.33 17.35 -10.61
N PHE A 19 -23.63 18.28 -9.70
CA PHE A 19 -24.90 19.01 -9.68
C PHE A 19 -25.09 19.86 -10.93
N ILE A 20 -24.06 20.63 -11.35
CA ILE A 20 -24.12 21.42 -12.58
C ILE A 20 -24.25 20.50 -13.80
N ALA A 21 -23.49 19.39 -13.83
CA ALA A 21 -23.57 18.43 -14.92
C ALA A 21 -24.97 17.82 -15.07
N LEU A 22 -25.69 17.60 -13.96
CA LEU A 22 -27.02 17.00 -13.96
C LEU A 22 -28.15 18.02 -14.19
N TYR A 23 -28.04 19.23 -13.64
CA TYR A 23 -29.13 20.21 -13.60
C TYR A 23 -28.87 21.49 -14.40
N GLY A 24 -27.67 21.69 -14.94
CA GLY A 24 -27.32 22.87 -15.75
C GLY A 24 -27.30 24.21 -15.00
N ARG A 25 -27.32 24.18 -13.66
CA ARG A 25 -27.34 25.37 -12.80
C ARG A 25 -26.52 25.15 -11.54
N ASP A 26 -26.15 26.24 -10.89
CA ASP A 26 -25.44 26.17 -9.61
C ASP A 26 -26.33 25.58 -8.49
N PRO A 27 -25.73 24.80 -7.56
CA PRO A 27 -26.44 24.31 -6.40
C PRO A 27 -26.91 25.46 -5.50
N PRO A 28 -28.12 25.37 -4.90
CA PRO A 28 -28.63 26.42 -4.02
C PRO A 28 -27.69 26.68 -2.84
N ALA A 29 -27.29 27.94 -2.63
CA ALA A 29 -26.42 28.28 -1.51
C ALA A 29 -27.12 28.03 -0.15
N ILE A 30 -26.46 27.28 0.74
CA ILE A 30 -26.88 27.15 2.13
C ILE A 30 -26.40 28.39 2.88
N VAL A 31 -27.23 29.44 2.88
CA VAL A 31 -26.99 30.67 3.63
C VAL A 31 -27.48 30.53 5.08
N ARG A 32 -26.78 31.19 6.00
CA ARG A 32 -27.21 31.33 7.39
C ARG A 32 -28.50 32.13 7.41
N TYR A 33 -29.50 31.65 8.14
CA TYR A 33 -30.77 32.34 8.28
C TYR A 33 -30.62 33.59 9.14
N VAL A 34 -31.26 34.67 8.68
CA VAL A 34 -31.37 35.93 9.41
C VAL A 34 -32.85 36.15 9.66
N ALA A 35 -33.24 36.16 10.94
CA ALA A 35 -34.63 36.26 11.30
C ALA A 35 -35.22 37.63 10.93
N GLN A 36 -36.35 37.61 10.22
CA GLN A 36 -37.13 38.80 9.89
C GLN A 36 -38.40 38.86 10.74
N THR A 37 -38.93 40.07 10.95
CA THR A 37 -40.13 40.31 11.74
C THR A 37 -41.41 39.81 11.07
N THR A 38 -41.37 39.56 9.76
CA THR A 38 -42.49 39.07 8.94
C THR A 38 -42.54 37.55 8.80
N ASP A 39 -41.61 36.83 9.42
CA ASP A 39 -41.48 35.38 9.24
C ASP A 39 -42.55 34.60 10.01
N VAL A 40 -43.04 33.53 9.39
CA VAL A 40 -43.93 32.56 10.06
C VAL A 40 -43.16 31.93 11.24
N PRO A 41 -43.73 31.91 12.46
CA PRO A 41 -43.04 31.44 13.67
C PRO A 41 -42.40 30.06 13.52
N ASP A 42 -43.14 29.10 12.96
CA ASP A 42 -42.68 27.73 12.76
C ASP A 42 -41.49 27.64 11.79
N VAL A 43 -41.54 28.39 10.69
CA VAL A 43 -40.47 28.41 9.67
C VAL A 43 -39.21 29.03 10.26
N ARG A 44 -39.37 30.11 11.03
CA ARG A 44 -38.27 30.76 11.76
C ARG A 44 -37.59 29.81 12.73
N GLU A 45 -38.37 29.07 13.52
CA GLU A 45 -37.83 28.10 14.46
C GLU A 45 -37.06 26.98 13.75
N GLN A 46 -37.62 26.40 12.69
CA GLN A 46 -36.97 25.36 11.89
C GLN A 46 -35.65 25.83 11.27
N LEU A 47 -35.59 27.06 10.75
CA LEU A 47 -34.38 27.62 10.15
C LEU A 47 -33.29 27.90 11.19
N LEU A 48 -33.65 28.38 12.38
CA LEU A 48 -32.72 28.55 13.50
C LEU A 48 -32.18 27.20 14.00
N GLN A 49 -33.04 26.20 14.14
CA GLN A 49 -32.64 24.84 14.53
C GLN A 49 -31.68 24.22 13.50
N ARG A 50 -31.98 24.38 12.20
CA ARG A 50 -31.11 23.94 11.11
C ARG A 50 -29.71 24.55 11.23
N ASP A 51 -29.61 25.86 11.45
CA ASP A 51 -28.31 26.54 11.56
C ASP A 51 -27.51 26.06 12.77
N ALA A 52 -28.17 25.85 13.91
CA ALA A 52 -27.55 25.27 15.10
C ALA A 52 -27.00 23.86 14.84
N ILE A 53 -27.75 23.02 14.12
CA ILE A 53 -27.31 21.68 13.71
C ILE A 53 -26.10 21.76 12.77
N ILE A 54 -26.09 22.69 11.81
CA ILE A 54 -24.97 22.88 10.88
C ILE A 54 -23.69 23.30 11.65
N GLU A 55 -23.81 24.22 12.61
CA GLU A 55 -22.68 24.63 13.46
C GLU A 55 -22.14 23.46 14.29
N GLN A 56 -23.03 22.68 14.92
CA GLN A 56 -22.65 21.49 15.66
C GLN A 56 -21.97 20.44 14.76
N LEU A 57 -22.48 20.23 13.54
CA LEU A 57 -21.89 19.32 12.58
C LEU A 57 -20.47 19.76 12.18
N ARG A 58 -20.26 21.05 11.90
CA ARG A 58 -18.93 21.60 11.59
C ARG A 58 -17.95 21.36 12.73
N SER A 59 -18.36 21.62 13.97
CA SER A 59 -17.54 21.37 15.17
C SER A 59 -17.18 19.88 15.31
N ASN A 60 -18.16 18.99 15.12
CA ASN A 60 -17.95 17.55 15.19
C ASN A 60 -17.00 17.04 14.09
N LEU A 61 -17.13 17.55 12.85
CA LEU A 61 -16.25 17.19 11.75
C LEU A 61 -14.81 17.65 11.99
N LEU A 62 -14.62 18.88 12.47
CA LEU A 62 -13.30 19.38 12.84
C LEU A 62 -12.66 18.52 13.94
N ARG A 63 -13.43 18.18 14.97
CA ARG A 63 -12.96 17.29 16.05
C ARG A 63 -12.58 15.91 15.51
N ALA A 64 -13.41 15.32 14.66
CA ALA A 64 -13.13 14.02 14.05
C ALA A 64 -11.85 14.05 13.20
N GLN A 65 -11.67 15.09 12.37
CA GLN A 65 -10.44 15.28 11.59
C GLN A 65 -9.20 15.42 12.48
N GLN A 66 -9.29 16.19 13.57
CA GLN A 66 -8.20 16.35 14.54
C GLN A 66 -7.84 15.03 15.21
N VAL A 67 -8.82 14.23 15.63
CA VAL A 67 -8.61 12.89 16.22
C VAL A 67 -7.96 11.95 15.22
N MET A 68 -8.46 11.91 13.97
CA MET A 68 -7.86 11.13 12.89
C MET A 68 -6.40 11.52 12.64
N LYS A 69 -6.12 12.82 12.58
CA LYS A 69 -4.76 13.36 12.41
C LYS A 69 -3.86 12.94 13.57
N HIS A 70 -4.31 13.11 14.81
CA HIS A 70 -3.54 12.73 16.00
C HIS A 70 -3.18 11.24 15.99
N HIS A 71 -4.13 10.36 15.68
CA HIS A 71 -3.87 8.92 15.60
C HIS A 71 -2.95 8.53 14.43
N ALA A 72 -3.08 9.20 13.28
CA ALA A 72 -2.20 8.97 12.13
C ALA A 72 -0.76 9.40 12.43
N ASP A 73 -0.59 10.61 12.97
CA ASP A 73 0.71 11.19 13.26
C ASP A 73 1.44 10.44 14.39
N LYS A 74 0.72 9.90 15.39
CA LYS A 74 1.30 9.05 16.45
C LYS A 74 2.10 7.85 15.93
N LYS A 75 1.77 7.33 14.75
CA LYS A 75 2.47 6.19 14.12
C LYS A 75 3.51 6.60 13.09
N ARG A 76 3.53 7.87 12.68
CA ARG A 76 4.57 8.38 11.78
C ARG A 76 5.86 8.55 12.57
N LYS A 77 6.95 8.06 11.98
CA LYS A 77 8.30 8.30 12.46
C LYS A 77 9.02 9.03 11.35
N ASP A 78 9.71 10.10 11.71
CA ASP A 78 10.64 10.77 10.81
C ASP A 78 11.86 9.87 10.68
N VAL A 79 11.78 8.98 9.70
CA VAL A 79 12.89 8.15 9.26
C VAL A 79 13.57 8.94 8.16
N GLU A 80 14.89 8.97 8.16
CA GLU A 80 15.67 9.47 7.03
C GLU A 80 16.80 8.49 6.77
N PHE A 81 17.17 8.36 5.49
CA PHE A 81 18.27 7.50 5.07
C PHE A 81 19.29 8.32 4.29
N LYS A 82 20.54 7.90 4.34
CA LYS A 82 21.64 8.51 3.59
C LYS A 82 21.98 7.66 2.38
N VAL A 83 22.60 8.29 1.38
CA VAL A 83 23.22 7.58 0.26
C VAL A 83 24.31 6.66 0.83
N GLY A 84 24.33 5.40 0.39
CA GLY A 84 25.20 4.35 0.92
C GLY A 84 24.60 3.53 2.07
N ASP A 85 23.49 3.95 2.69
CA ASP A 85 22.81 3.11 3.68
C ASP A 85 22.23 1.85 3.03
N LYS A 86 22.32 0.73 3.75
CA LYS A 86 21.66 -0.53 3.37
C LYS A 86 20.24 -0.56 3.92
N VAL A 87 19.28 -0.84 3.04
CA VAL A 87 17.86 -0.90 3.40
C VAL A 87 17.18 -2.13 2.83
N LEU A 88 16.21 -2.64 3.60
CA LEU A 88 15.26 -3.65 3.20
C LEU A 88 14.03 -3.04 2.54
N VAL A 89 13.63 -3.58 1.40
CA VAL A 89 12.45 -3.15 0.66
C VAL A 89 11.26 -4.03 0.99
N LYS A 90 10.16 -3.40 1.36
CA LYS A 90 8.86 -4.02 1.56
C LYS A 90 8.18 -4.21 0.21
N LEU A 91 8.25 -5.41 -0.33
CA LEU A 91 7.48 -5.78 -1.50
C LEU A 91 6.16 -6.40 -1.06
N GLN A 92 5.07 -5.96 -1.69
CA GLN A 92 3.85 -6.74 -1.70
C GLN A 92 3.98 -7.65 -2.92
N PRO A 93 4.13 -8.98 -2.76
CA PRO A 93 3.94 -9.90 -3.89
C PRO A 93 2.57 -9.55 -4.46
N TYR A 94 2.54 -9.06 -5.70
CA TYR A 94 1.36 -8.40 -6.22
C TYR A 94 0.14 -9.32 -6.14
N ARG A 95 -1.02 -8.67 -6.01
CA ARG A 95 -2.38 -9.19 -5.89
C ARG A 95 -2.85 -9.87 -7.19
N GLN A 96 -2.04 -10.76 -7.76
CA GLN A 96 -2.50 -11.72 -8.75
C GLN A 96 -2.84 -13.02 -8.03
N HIS A 97 -4.13 -13.31 -8.00
CA HIS A 97 -4.69 -14.57 -7.51
C HIS A 97 -4.51 -15.71 -8.53
N SER A 98 -4.00 -15.39 -9.72
CA SER A 98 -3.82 -16.28 -10.85
C SER A 98 -2.34 -16.41 -11.14
N ALA A 99 -1.81 -17.63 -11.01
CA ALA A 99 -0.43 -18.05 -11.25
C ALA A 99 0.58 -17.75 -10.11
N ILE A 100 1.14 -18.86 -9.55
CA ILE A 100 2.35 -19.04 -8.71
C ILE A 100 2.18 -19.29 -7.19
N LEU A 101 2.04 -20.58 -6.89
CA LEU A 101 2.89 -21.47 -6.07
C LEU A 101 3.79 -20.89 -4.94
N ARG A 102 3.22 -20.37 -3.86
CA ARG A 102 3.78 -20.64 -2.51
C ARG A 102 2.70 -21.28 -1.67
N LYS A 103 2.99 -22.45 -1.07
CA LYS A 103 2.03 -23.20 -0.21
C LYS A 103 1.38 -22.30 0.86
N ASN A 104 2.08 -21.29 1.38
CA ASN A 104 1.56 -20.36 2.39
C ASN A 104 1.98 -18.90 2.16
N LYS A 105 1.11 -18.09 1.53
CA LYS A 105 1.30 -16.63 1.38
C LYS A 105 1.41 -15.88 2.72
N LYS A 106 0.83 -16.42 3.79
CA LYS A 106 0.84 -15.80 5.14
C LYS A 106 2.23 -15.86 5.81
N LEU A 107 3.07 -16.82 5.42
CA LEU A 107 4.41 -17.04 5.97
C LEU A 107 5.53 -16.59 5.03
N SER A 108 5.22 -15.97 3.90
CA SER A 108 6.26 -15.46 2.99
C SER A 108 6.96 -14.24 3.57
N MET A 109 8.25 -14.11 3.25
CA MET A 109 9.01 -12.90 3.55
C MET A 109 8.33 -11.66 2.99
N ARG A 110 8.30 -10.60 3.80
CA ARG A 110 7.69 -9.30 3.45
C ARG A 110 8.74 -8.25 3.05
N TYR A 111 9.95 -8.40 3.55
CA TYR A 111 11.07 -7.50 3.32
C TYR A 111 12.18 -8.24 2.59
N PHE A 112 12.81 -7.56 1.65
CA PHE A 112 13.71 -8.10 0.66
C PHE A 112 14.96 -7.22 0.59
N GLY A 113 16.11 -7.87 0.66
CA GLY A 113 17.45 -7.38 0.30
C GLY A 113 18.02 -6.36 1.25
N PRO A 114 19.30 -6.39 1.63
CA PRO A 114 20.00 -5.15 1.87
C PRO A 114 20.35 -4.54 0.51
N PHE A 115 19.60 -3.55 0.06
CA PHE A 115 19.93 -2.75 -1.13
C PHE A 115 20.58 -1.44 -0.70
N ASN A 116 21.60 -1.01 -1.45
CA ASN A 116 22.23 0.29 -1.21
C ASN A 116 21.33 1.41 -1.74
N ILE A 117 21.25 2.50 -0.99
CA ILE A 117 20.64 3.74 -1.51
C ILE A 117 21.65 4.45 -2.40
N ILE A 118 21.30 4.63 -3.68
CA ILE A 118 22.12 5.36 -4.66
C ILE A 118 21.84 6.86 -4.58
N ALA A 119 20.57 7.24 -4.42
CA ALA A 119 20.18 8.65 -4.46
C ALA A 119 18.89 8.91 -3.64
N LYS A 120 18.79 10.12 -3.09
CA LYS A 120 17.55 10.68 -2.54
C LYS A 120 16.85 11.47 -3.66
N VAL A 121 15.77 10.91 -4.21
CA VAL A 121 15.04 11.50 -5.36
C VAL A 121 14.10 12.62 -4.90
N GLY A 122 13.64 12.55 -3.66
CA GLY A 122 12.86 13.61 -3.02
C GLY A 122 12.84 13.43 -1.51
N THR A 123 12.02 14.21 -0.82
CA THR A 123 11.94 14.18 0.65
C THR A 123 11.57 12.80 1.19
N ILE A 124 10.76 12.06 0.43
CA ILE A 124 10.15 10.78 0.86
C ILE A 124 10.47 9.62 -0.10
N ALA A 125 11.32 9.83 -1.11
CA ALA A 125 11.60 8.84 -2.15
C ALA A 125 13.11 8.62 -2.34
N TYR A 126 13.52 7.35 -2.34
CA TYR A 126 14.92 6.94 -2.47
C TYR A 126 15.07 5.96 -3.64
N LYS A 127 16.14 6.13 -4.40
CA LYS A 127 16.55 5.22 -5.48
C LYS A 127 17.53 4.19 -4.92
N LEU A 128 17.24 2.92 -5.16
CA LEU A 128 18.03 1.79 -4.71
C LEU A 128 18.84 1.18 -5.84
N GLU A 129 19.96 0.58 -5.45
CA GLU A 129 20.76 -0.30 -6.29
C GLU A 129 20.09 -1.67 -6.34
N LEU A 130 19.21 -1.84 -7.33
CA LEU A 130 18.61 -3.13 -7.61
C LEU A 130 19.46 -3.90 -8.64
N PRO A 131 19.47 -5.24 -8.56
CA PRO A 131 20.06 -6.07 -9.61
C PRO A 131 19.46 -5.74 -10.98
N PRO A 132 20.24 -5.82 -12.07
CA PRO A 132 19.75 -5.54 -13.42
C PRO A 132 18.63 -6.49 -13.86
N THR A 133 18.54 -7.68 -13.25
CA THR A 133 17.47 -8.65 -13.47
C THR A 133 16.13 -8.21 -12.86
N ALA A 134 16.12 -7.20 -11.98
CA ALA A 134 14.92 -6.74 -11.28
C ALA A 134 13.95 -6.01 -12.22
N LYS A 135 12.78 -6.60 -12.46
CA LYS A 135 11.67 -6.00 -13.24
C LYS A 135 10.86 -4.95 -12.46
N ILE A 136 11.38 -4.41 -11.36
CA ILE A 136 10.69 -3.41 -10.53
C ILE A 136 11.37 -2.06 -10.62
N HIS A 137 10.58 -0.99 -10.48
CA HIS A 137 11.13 0.35 -10.45
C HIS A 137 12.07 0.53 -9.23
N PRO A 138 13.27 1.12 -9.42
CA PRO A 138 14.28 1.25 -8.36
C PRO A 138 13.97 2.36 -7.35
N VAL A 139 12.91 3.15 -7.56
CA VAL A 139 12.54 4.27 -6.68
C VAL A 139 11.41 3.85 -5.75
N PHE A 140 11.66 3.94 -4.45
CA PHE A 140 10.71 3.52 -3.42
C PHE A 140 10.40 4.66 -2.46
N HIS A 141 9.16 4.65 -1.96
CA HIS A 141 8.73 5.55 -0.90
C HIS A 141 9.34 5.11 0.45
N ILE A 142 9.69 6.05 1.32
CA ILE A 142 10.40 5.77 2.58
C ILE A 142 9.67 4.77 3.49
N ALA A 143 8.34 4.79 3.49
CA ALA A 143 7.50 3.88 4.26
C ALA A 143 7.58 2.39 3.80
N GLN A 144 8.15 2.15 2.62
CA GLN A 144 8.45 0.82 2.11
C GLN A 144 9.87 0.37 2.44
N LEU A 145 10.69 1.23 3.07
CA LEU A 145 12.08 0.93 3.40
C LEU A 145 12.24 0.70 4.90
N LYS A 146 13.16 -0.20 5.25
CA LYS A 146 13.58 -0.44 6.63
C LYS A 146 15.09 -0.50 6.69
N GLN A 147 15.71 0.22 7.62
CA GLN A 147 17.16 0.17 7.80
C GLN A 147 17.61 -1.28 8.05
N PHE A 148 18.61 -1.73 7.30
CA PHE A 148 19.26 -3.01 7.53
C PHE A 148 20.27 -2.88 8.68
N LYS A 149 20.24 -3.82 9.63
CA LYS A 149 21.15 -3.88 10.77
C LYS A 149 21.69 -5.30 10.85
N GLY A 150 22.86 -5.54 10.25
CA GLY A 150 23.50 -6.86 10.16
C GLY A 150 24.73 -6.83 9.26
N ASN A 151 25.49 -7.92 9.23
CA ASN A 151 26.63 -8.08 8.33
C ASN A 151 26.11 -8.47 6.94
N SER A 152 26.61 -7.83 5.88
CA SER A 152 26.07 -8.00 4.52
C SER A 152 26.70 -9.16 3.74
N GLU A 153 27.34 -10.11 4.43
CA GLU A 153 28.07 -11.22 3.80
C GLU A 153 27.19 -12.47 3.62
N GLU A 154 25.95 -12.45 4.08
CA GLU A 154 25.01 -13.56 3.89
C GLU A 154 24.43 -13.57 2.46
N PRO A 155 24.37 -14.74 1.81
CA PRO A 155 23.78 -14.88 0.47
C PRO A 155 22.31 -14.46 0.50
N TYR A 156 21.97 -13.52 -0.38
CA TYR A 156 20.66 -12.91 -0.41
C TYR A 156 19.67 -13.70 -1.28
N ILE A 157 18.45 -13.92 -0.77
CA ILE A 157 17.36 -14.58 -1.49
C ILE A 157 16.91 -13.67 -2.64
N PRO A 158 16.91 -14.12 -3.91
CA PRO A 158 16.58 -13.28 -5.04
C PRO A 158 15.19 -12.65 -4.89
N LEU A 159 15.04 -11.46 -5.47
CA LEU A 159 13.74 -10.79 -5.57
C LEU A 159 12.73 -11.78 -6.19
N PRO A 160 11.54 -11.97 -5.59
CA PRO A 160 10.60 -13.00 -6.03
C PRO A 160 10.06 -12.77 -7.46
N LEU A 161 10.29 -11.58 -8.02
CA LEU A 161 9.86 -11.19 -9.36
C LEU A 161 10.89 -11.55 -10.45
N THR A 162 12.10 -11.97 -10.07
CA THR A 162 13.19 -12.27 -11.02
C THR A 162 13.41 -13.76 -11.24
N THR A 163 12.92 -14.62 -10.35
CA THR A 163 12.99 -16.07 -10.53
C THR A 163 11.77 -16.57 -11.30
N SER A 164 11.64 -16.20 -12.59
CA SER A 164 10.58 -16.66 -13.51
C SER A 164 9.11 -16.51 -13.03
N GLU A 165 8.17 -16.60 -13.96
CA GLU A 165 6.74 -16.68 -13.60
C GLU A 165 6.36 -18.02 -12.93
N ILE A 166 7.30 -18.78 -12.36
CA ILE A 166 7.05 -20.04 -11.64
C ILE A 166 7.79 -20.11 -10.28
N GLY A 167 8.61 -19.11 -9.91
CA GLY A 167 9.41 -19.15 -8.69
C GLY A 167 10.81 -19.74 -8.93
N PRO A 168 11.63 -19.93 -7.88
CA PRO A 168 13.01 -20.40 -8.02
C PRO A 168 13.06 -21.73 -8.76
N THR A 169 13.67 -21.73 -9.94
CA THR A 169 13.94 -22.92 -10.75
C THR A 169 15.12 -23.65 -10.15
N PHE A 170 14.87 -24.52 -9.17
CA PHE A 170 15.91 -25.43 -8.71
C PHE A 170 16.14 -26.51 -9.76
N HIS A 171 17.30 -26.49 -10.42
CA HIS A 171 17.70 -27.57 -11.30
C HIS A 171 18.34 -28.70 -10.48
N PRO A 172 17.87 -29.95 -10.58
CA PRO A 172 18.51 -31.07 -9.93
C PRO A 172 19.89 -31.29 -10.57
N ASN A 173 20.96 -31.08 -9.82
CA ASN A 173 22.33 -31.22 -10.34
C ASN A 173 22.71 -32.70 -10.40
N LYS A 174 22.46 -33.45 -9.33
CA LYS A 174 22.79 -34.88 -9.27
C LYS A 174 21.83 -35.66 -8.38
N VAL A 175 21.52 -36.89 -8.75
CA VAL A 175 20.90 -37.86 -7.84
C VAL A 175 22.00 -38.50 -7.00
N LEU A 176 21.92 -38.32 -5.68
CA LEU A 176 22.89 -38.86 -4.73
C LEU A 176 22.55 -40.27 -4.28
N ASP A 177 21.25 -40.55 -4.11
CA ASP A 177 20.78 -41.84 -3.61
C ASP A 177 19.33 -42.09 -4.02
N THR A 178 18.91 -43.35 -4.04
CA THR A 178 17.53 -43.77 -4.28
C THR A 178 17.16 -44.91 -3.35
N ARG A 179 16.03 -44.80 -2.66
CA ARG A 179 15.51 -45.86 -1.80
C ARG A 179 14.02 -46.09 -2.03
N MET A 180 13.57 -47.31 -1.78
CA MET A 180 12.16 -47.67 -1.77
C MET A 180 11.66 -47.66 -0.32
N ILE A 181 10.61 -46.89 -0.04
CA ILE A 181 9.92 -46.98 1.25
C ILE A 181 8.52 -47.56 1.06
N VAL A 182 8.10 -48.39 2.01
CA VAL A 182 6.73 -48.91 2.05
C VAL A 182 5.91 -47.96 2.93
N GLN A 183 4.94 -47.25 2.35
CA GLN A 183 3.94 -46.48 3.09
C GLN A 183 2.57 -47.14 2.90
N GLY A 184 2.08 -47.79 3.97
CA GLY A 184 0.87 -48.59 3.89
C GLY A 184 1.04 -49.79 2.95
N SER A 185 0.15 -49.95 1.97
CA SER A 185 0.21 -51.02 0.95
C SER A 185 1.00 -50.64 -0.31
N SER A 186 1.55 -49.42 -0.40
CA SER A 186 2.21 -48.92 -1.60
C SER A 186 3.72 -48.75 -1.41
N GLN A 187 4.49 -49.16 -2.41
CA GLN A 187 5.92 -48.92 -2.49
C GLN A 187 6.17 -47.58 -3.21
N ILE A 188 6.78 -46.62 -2.51
CA ILE A 188 7.05 -45.29 -3.05
C ILE A 188 8.56 -45.12 -3.26
N PRO A 189 9.03 -44.86 -4.49
CA PRO A 189 10.42 -44.52 -4.75
C PRO A 189 10.74 -43.13 -4.20
N GLN A 190 11.79 -43.01 -3.40
CA GLN A 190 12.35 -41.76 -2.94
C GLN A 190 13.75 -41.56 -3.50
N VAL A 191 14.01 -40.37 -4.03
CA VAL A 191 15.30 -39.98 -4.61
C VAL A 191 15.88 -38.84 -3.79
N LEU A 192 17.15 -38.97 -3.37
CA LEU A 192 17.92 -37.90 -2.74
C LEU A 192 18.59 -37.07 -3.85
N ILE A 193 18.17 -35.82 -3.98
CA ILE A 193 18.64 -34.91 -5.03
C ILE A 193 19.61 -33.89 -4.43
N GLN A 194 20.80 -33.78 -5.03
CA GLN A 194 21.68 -32.63 -4.87
C GLN A 194 21.17 -31.51 -5.78
N TRP A 195 20.64 -30.46 -5.17
CA TRP A 195 20.18 -29.28 -5.89
C TRP A 195 21.37 -28.40 -6.29
N GLY A 196 21.36 -27.89 -7.52
CA GLY A 196 22.34 -26.89 -7.94
C GLY A 196 22.05 -25.55 -7.26
N ASN A 197 23.11 -24.86 -6.82
CA ASN A 197 23.02 -23.42 -6.61
C ASN A 197 23.18 -22.79 -7.99
N ASP A 198 22.26 -21.93 -8.40
CA ASP A 198 22.46 -21.06 -9.56
C ASP A 198 23.57 -20.05 -9.19
N SER A 199 24.81 -20.50 -9.27
CA SER A 199 25.98 -19.66 -9.31
C SER A 199 26.41 -19.60 -10.77
N GLU A 200 25.69 -18.82 -11.57
CA GLU A 200 26.20 -18.32 -12.84
C GLU A 200 25.44 -17.04 -13.24
N PHE A 201 26.22 -15.95 -13.23
CA PHE A 201 25.98 -14.58 -13.72
C PHE A 201 25.32 -13.56 -12.78
#